data_AF-A0A1Q4AXQ0-F1
#
_entry.id   AF-A0A1Q4AXQ0-F1
#
_cell.length_a   1.000
_cell.length_b   1.000
_cell.length_c   1.000
_cell.angle_alpha   90.00
_cell.angle_beta   90.00
_cell.angle_gamma   90.00
#
_symmetry.space_group_name_H-M   'P 1'
#
loop_
_entity.id
_entity.type
_entity.pdbx_description
1 polymer ?
#
loop_
_entity_poly.entity_id
_entity_poly.type
_entity_poly.pdbx_seq_one_letter_code
_entity_poly.pdbx_strand_id
1 'polypeptide(L)'
;MLLVVSTLAGGQAARSQEFAPSQDLVVDATRAIATYFSFLDSGNAERAYEMMDDAAKASIPVMAFTEQSEKFHAQAGALLDRRLLKFTWLKNPTDAPLPGIYAAVDIASRFEKIDRHCGYIVLYQRPSGGAFHVMRAESNFIDNATAKKIETTRSKFDLDKAWTELSRNCPNFPSTANP
;
A
#
# COMPACT_ATOMS: atom_id res chain seq x y z
N MET A 1 40.64 -30.02 -32.67
CA MET A 1 39.17 -29.96 -32.55
C MET A 1 38.81 -30.66 -31.24
N LEU A 2 38.62 -29.87 -30.17
CA LEU A 2 38.25 -30.35 -28.84
C LEU A 2 36.98 -29.61 -28.42
N LEU A 3 35.93 -30.37 -28.08
CA LEU A 3 34.73 -29.85 -27.42
C LEU A 3 35.11 -29.43 -25.99
N VAL A 4 34.63 -28.26 -25.56
CA VAL A 4 34.45 -27.93 -24.14
C VAL A 4 33.00 -27.52 -23.96
N VAL A 5 32.23 -28.41 -23.34
CA VAL A 5 30.89 -28.13 -22.82
C VAL A 5 31.09 -27.51 -21.45
N SER A 6 30.97 -26.18 -21.35
CA SER A 6 30.92 -25.50 -20.06
C SER A 6 29.48 -25.34 -19.61
N THR A 7 29.01 -26.29 -18.81
CA THR A 7 27.89 -26.11 -17.91
C THR A 7 28.30 -25.17 -16.78
N LEU A 8 27.88 -23.91 -16.83
CA LEU A 8 27.92 -23.04 -15.66
C LEU A 8 26.51 -22.84 -15.12
N ALA A 9 26.26 -23.62 -14.06
CA ALA A 9 25.54 -23.27 -12.85
C ALA A 9 24.37 -22.29 -13.01
N GLY A 10 23.17 -22.83 -12.80
CA GLY A 10 21.97 -22.05 -12.55
C GLY A 10 22.23 -20.97 -11.50
N GLY A 11 22.02 -19.71 -11.90
CA GLY A 11 21.87 -18.61 -10.99
C GLY A 11 20.66 -18.88 -10.12
N GLN A 12 20.89 -19.28 -8.87
CA GLN A 12 19.87 -19.19 -7.83
C GLN A 12 19.48 -17.72 -7.74
N ALA A 13 18.23 -17.41 -8.09
CA ALA A 13 17.62 -16.15 -7.73
C ALA A 13 17.79 -15.98 -6.22
N ALA A 14 18.56 -14.98 -5.80
CA ALA A 14 18.72 -14.66 -4.40
C ALA A 14 17.33 -14.29 -3.86
N ARG A 15 16.70 -15.21 -3.14
CA ARG A 15 15.47 -14.93 -2.38
C ARG A 15 15.76 -13.71 -1.52
N SER A 16 14.89 -12.71 -1.60
CA SER A 16 14.83 -11.64 -0.61
C SER A 16 14.89 -12.26 0.79
N GLN A 17 15.86 -11.86 1.61
CA GLN A 17 15.93 -12.34 2.98
C GLN A 17 14.72 -11.79 3.74
N GLU A 18 13.96 -12.70 4.34
CA GLU A 18 12.95 -12.35 5.34
C GLU A 18 13.66 -11.59 6.46
N PHE A 19 13.42 -10.28 6.53
CA PHE A 19 14.10 -9.37 7.46
C PHE A 19 13.24 -9.20 8.70
N ALA A 20 13.74 -9.61 9.86
CA ALA A 20 13.12 -9.31 11.14
C ALA A 20 13.49 -7.87 11.56
N PRO A 21 12.55 -6.91 11.56
CA PRO A 21 12.84 -5.53 11.97
C PRO A 21 13.08 -5.46 13.49
N SER A 22 13.84 -4.45 13.92
CA SER A 22 13.86 -4.08 15.34
C SER A 22 12.52 -3.46 15.76
N GLN A 23 12.25 -3.43 17.07
CA GLN A 23 11.06 -2.78 17.60
C GLN A 23 11.00 -1.29 17.22
N ASP A 24 12.14 -0.60 17.23
CA ASP A 24 12.23 0.81 16.84
C ASP A 24 11.84 1.02 15.37
N LEU A 25 12.28 0.14 14.46
CA LEU A 25 11.88 0.22 13.05
C LEU A 25 10.36 0.05 12.88
N VAL A 26 9.74 -0.86 13.65
CA VAL A 26 8.29 -1.05 13.64
C VAL A 26 7.57 0.21 14.14
N VAL A 27 8.05 0.80 15.24
CA VAL A 27 7.50 2.05 15.80
C VAL A 27 7.64 3.20 14.80
N ASP A 28 8.80 3.37 14.17
CA ASP A 28 9.05 4.46 13.23
C ASP A 28 8.24 4.31 11.94
N ALA A 29 8.12 3.10 11.41
CA ALA A 29 7.26 2.82 10.25
C ALA A 29 5.78 3.09 10.58
N THR A 30 5.32 2.64 11.75
CA THR A 30 3.94 2.89 12.21
C THR A 30 3.66 4.38 12.33
N ARG A 31 4.62 5.14 12.90
CA ARG A 31 4.51 6.60 13.01
C ARG A 31 4.46 7.28 11.64
N ALA A 32 5.34 6.88 10.71
CA ALA A 32 5.34 7.44 9.36
C ALA A 32 4.00 7.21 8.64
N ILE A 33 3.43 6.01 8.76
CA ILE A 33 2.12 5.67 8.20
C ILE A 33 1.03 6.52 8.84
N ALA A 34 0.99 6.59 10.17
CA ALA A 34 -0.01 7.37 10.90
C ALA A 34 0.03 8.86 10.50
N THR A 35 1.23 9.44 10.42
CA THR A 35 1.41 10.84 9.99
C THR A 35 0.95 11.05 8.54
N TYR A 36 1.39 10.20 7.61
CA TYR A 36 1.02 10.30 6.19
C TYR A 36 -0.50 10.30 6.03
N PHE A 37 -1.18 9.32 6.63
CA PHE A 37 -2.62 9.26 6.53
C PHE A 37 -3.33 10.38 7.29
N SER A 38 -2.82 10.83 8.44
CA SER A 38 -3.42 11.97 9.14
C SER A 38 -3.45 13.24 8.28
N PHE A 39 -2.44 13.45 7.44
CA PHE A 39 -2.44 14.54 6.48
C PHE A 39 -3.52 14.35 5.40
N LEU A 40 -3.65 13.15 4.84
CA LEU A 40 -4.70 12.86 3.86
C LEU A 40 -6.11 13.02 4.46
N ASP A 41 -6.33 12.47 5.65
CA ASP A 41 -7.63 12.49 6.34
C ASP A 41 -8.03 13.92 6.76
N SER A 42 -7.06 14.81 6.96
CA SER A 42 -7.29 16.23 7.26
C SER A 42 -7.28 17.15 6.04
N GLY A 43 -7.21 16.59 4.82
CA GLY A 43 -7.20 17.35 3.56
C GLY A 43 -5.85 18.02 3.23
N ASN A 44 -4.80 17.75 3.99
CA ASN A 44 -3.46 18.31 3.79
C ASN A 44 -2.63 17.46 2.80
N ALA A 45 -3.13 17.29 1.57
CA ALA A 45 -2.50 16.41 0.58
C ALA A 45 -1.06 16.82 0.22
N GLU A 46 -0.75 18.11 0.17
CA GLU A 46 0.62 18.59 -0.09
C GLU A 46 1.61 18.11 0.99
N ARG A 47 1.20 18.09 2.26
CA ARG A 47 2.03 17.58 3.36
C ARG A 47 2.21 16.07 3.29
N ALA A 48 1.18 15.33 2.89
CA ALA A 48 1.31 13.90 2.60
C ALA A 48 2.28 13.66 1.43
N TYR A 49 2.22 14.50 0.39
CA TYR A 49 3.12 14.43 -0.76
C TYR A 49 4.57 14.71 -0.38
N GLU A 50 4.84 15.65 0.53
CA GLU A 50 6.18 15.92 1.05
C GLU A 50 6.84 14.67 1.65
N MET A 51 6.06 13.77 2.26
CA MET A 51 6.55 12.52 2.84
C MET A 51 6.91 11.43 1.82
N MET A 52 6.52 11.60 0.55
CA MET A 52 6.83 10.64 -0.50
C MET A 52 8.32 10.71 -0.87
N ASP A 53 8.87 9.58 -1.31
CA ASP A 53 10.23 9.55 -1.85
C ASP A 53 10.32 10.15 -3.25
N ASP A 54 11.54 10.37 -3.73
CA ASP A 54 11.79 11.03 -5.01
C ASP A 54 11.30 10.21 -6.20
N ALA A 55 11.33 8.87 -6.12
CA ALA A 55 10.84 8.00 -7.19
C ALA A 55 9.32 8.08 -7.32
N ALA A 56 8.61 8.11 -6.20
CA ALA A 56 7.16 8.29 -6.16
C ALA A 56 6.75 9.68 -6.65
N LYS A 57 7.48 10.73 -6.23
CA LYS A 57 7.27 12.11 -6.70
C LYS A 57 7.55 12.28 -8.20
N ALA A 58 8.54 11.57 -8.74
CA ALA A 58 8.82 11.55 -10.17
C ALA A 58 7.70 10.87 -10.98
N SER A 59 6.96 9.95 -10.36
CA SER A 59 5.88 9.20 -11.02
C SER A 59 4.53 9.93 -10.98
N ILE A 60 4.27 10.70 -9.92
CA ILE A 60 3.00 11.41 -9.71
C ILE A 60 3.30 12.88 -9.41
N PRO A 61 2.97 13.83 -10.31
CA PRO A 61 3.10 15.25 -10.04
C PRO A 61 2.23 15.70 -8.85
N VAL A 62 2.70 16.67 -8.06
CA VAL A 62 2.01 17.16 -6.85
C VAL A 62 0.56 17.58 -7.11
N MET A 63 0.29 18.23 -8.25
CA MET A 63 -1.07 18.64 -8.62
C MET A 63 -1.98 17.43 -8.79
N ALA A 64 -1.54 16.41 -9.56
CA ALA A 64 -2.32 15.21 -9.79
C ALA A 64 -2.56 14.42 -8.49
N PHE A 65 -1.57 14.35 -7.61
CA PHE A 65 -1.71 13.74 -6.29
C PHE A 65 -2.75 14.47 -5.43
N THR A 66 -2.68 15.80 -5.39
CA THR A 66 -3.57 16.65 -4.59
C THR A 66 -5.01 16.55 -5.10
N GLU A 67 -5.23 16.68 -6.41
CA GLU A 67 -6.56 16.51 -7.03
C GLU A 67 -7.14 15.12 -6.75
N GLN A 68 -6.33 14.06 -6.83
CA GLN A 68 -6.76 12.70 -6.53
C GLN A 68 -7.16 12.55 -5.05
N SER A 69 -6.36 13.14 -4.14
CA SER A 69 -6.64 13.13 -2.70
C SER A 69 -7.93 13.87 -2.37
N GLU A 70 -8.14 15.07 -2.93
CA GLU A 70 -9.36 15.86 -2.73
C GLU A 70 -10.60 15.14 -3.25
N LYS A 71 -10.51 14.56 -4.46
CA LYS A 71 -11.58 13.76 -5.04
C LYS A 71 -11.93 12.57 -4.16
N PHE A 72 -10.93 11.85 -3.66
CA PHE A 72 -11.15 10.73 -2.74
C PHE A 72 -11.81 11.20 -1.45
N HIS A 73 -11.32 12.27 -0.83
CA HIS A 73 -11.87 12.83 0.40
C HIS A 73 -13.37 13.21 0.23
N ALA A 74 -13.71 13.90 -0.87
CA ALA A 74 -15.10 14.28 -1.16
C ALA A 74 -16.01 13.05 -1.37
N GLN A 75 -15.49 12.01 -2.02
CA GLN A 75 -16.20 10.76 -2.28
C GLN A 75 -16.38 9.91 -1.02
N ALA A 76 -15.35 9.83 -0.17
CA ALA A 76 -15.28 8.95 0.99
C ALA A 76 -16.03 9.51 2.21
N GLY A 77 -16.00 10.82 2.41
CA GLY A 77 -16.41 11.44 3.67
C GLY A 77 -15.38 11.19 4.79
N ALA A 78 -15.78 11.42 6.04
CA ALA A 78 -14.87 11.30 7.17
C ALA A 78 -14.38 9.87 7.40
N LEU A 79 -13.14 9.70 7.87
CA LEU A 79 -12.61 8.42 8.33
C LEU A 79 -13.34 7.98 9.61
N LEU A 80 -13.83 6.75 9.63
CA LEU A 80 -14.45 6.13 10.80
C LEU A 80 -13.50 5.18 11.52
N ASP A 81 -12.70 4.42 10.76
CA ASP A 81 -11.74 3.45 11.29
C ASP A 81 -10.63 3.16 10.28
N ARG A 82 -9.40 2.96 10.75
CA ARG A 82 -8.29 2.45 9.95
C ARG A 82 -7.47 1.45 10.75
N ARG A 83 -7.25 0.27 10.17
CA ARG A 83 -6.44 -0.80 10.75
C ARG A 83 -5.25 -1.08 9.86
N LEU A 84 -4.06 -1.05 10.46
CA LEU A 84 -2.87 -1.61 9.86
C LEU A 84 -2.92 -3.12 10.06
N LEU A 85 -2.78 -3.87 8.97
CA LEU A 85 -2.89 -5.32 8.97
C LEU A 85 -1.48 -5.93 9.12
N LYS A 86 -1.03 -6.68 8.12
CA LYS A 86 0.26 -7.35 8.15
C LYS A 86 1.35 -6.41 7.65
N PHE A 87 2.48 -6.38 8.36
CA PHE A 87 3.72 -5.81 7.85
C PHE A 87 4.53 -6.90 7.14
N THR A 88 5.06 -6.57 5.97
CA THR A 88 6.03 -7.38 5.23
C THR A 88 7.32 -6.56 5.11
N TRP A 89 8.41 -7.13 5.62
CA TRP A 89 9.69 -6.45 5.75
C TRP A 89 10.74 -7.06 4.83
N LEU A 90 11.41 -6.20 4.07
CA LEU A 90 12.48 -6.61 3.16
C LEU A 90 13.69 -5.71 3.37
N LYS A 91 14.88 -6.29 3.35
CA LYS A 91 16.14 -5.56 3.39
C LYS A 91 16.92 -5.82 2.10
N ASN A 92 17.24 -4.75 1.39
CA ASN A 92 17.92 -4.76 0.09
C ASN A 92 17.34 -5.81 -0.88
N PRO A 93 16.01 -5.83 -1.13
CA PRO A 93 15.44 -6.77 -2.08
C PRO A 93 16.01 -6.50 -3.49
N THR A 94 16.39 -7.57 -4.20
CA THR A 94 17.12 -7.50 -5.48
C THR A 94 16.33 -6.88 -6.63
N ASP A 95 15.01 -6.88 -6.51
CA ASP A 95 14.03 -6.36 -7.47
C ASP A 95 13.53 -4.95 -7.12
N ALA A 96 13.96 -4.37 -6.00
CA ALA A 96 13.63 -2.98 -5.68
C ALA A 96 14.54 -1.98 -6.42
N PRO A 97 14.02 -0.78 -6.72
CA PRO A 97 14.78 0.24 -7.43
C PRO A 97 15.94 0.83 -6.62
N LEU A 98 15.91 0.74 -5.29
CA LEU A 98 16.93 1.30 -4.40
C LEU A 98 17.33 0.26 -3.33
N PRO A 99 18.59 0.21 -2.89
CA PRO A 99 18.96 -0.55 -1.69
C PRO A 99 18.41 0.15 -0.44
N GLY A 100 17.97 -0.59 0.56
CA GLY A 100 17.48 -0.05 1.84
C GLY A 100 16.56 -1.01 2.59
N ILE A 101 15.81 -0.48 3.55
CA ILE A 101 14.77 -1.20 4.28
C ILE A 101 13.41 -0.82 3.69
N TYR A 102 12.60 -1.84 3.42
CA TYR A 102 11.26 -1.71 2.89
C TYR A 102 10.26 -2.30 3.88
N ALA A 103 9.18 -1.57 4.13
CA ALA A 103 8.06 -2.05 4.90
C ALA A 103 6.78 -1.89 4.06
N ALA A 104 6.19 -2.99 3.63
CA ALA A 104 4.88 -3.00 3.00
C ALA A 104 3.83 -3.33 4.07
N VAL A 105 2.74 -2.56 4.12
CA VAL A 105 1.68 -2.72 5.10
C VAL A 105 0.33 -2.66 4.41
N ASP A 106 -0.46 -3.71 4.54
CA ASP A 106 -1.84 -3.72 4.08
C ASP A 106 -2.73 -2.97 5.07
N ILE A 107 -3.75 -2.31 4.54
CA ILE A 107 -4.62 -1.40 5.27
C ILE A 107 -6.07 -1.76 4.99
N ALA A 108 -6.87 -1.82 6.05
CA ALA A 108 -8.32 -1.80 5.97
C ALA A 108 -8.83 -0.48 6.53
N SER A 109 -9.70 0.22 5.80
CA SER A 109 -10.33 1.44 6.32
C SER A 109 -11.84 1.39 6.18
N ARG A 110 -12.53 2.23 6.95
CA ARG A 110 -13.93 2.56 6.76
C ARG A 110 -14.09 4.07 6.81
N PHE A 111 -14.85 4.60 5.87
CA PHE A 111 -15.24 5.99 5.78
C PHE A 111 -16.76 6.08 5.76
N GLU A 112 -17.32 7.27 6.01
CA GLU A 112 -18.77 7.49 6.03
C GLU A 112 -19.50 6.95 4.79
N LYS A 113 -18.89 7.06 3.61
CA LYS A 113 -19.47 6.66 2.32
C LYS A 113 -18.75 5.49 1.67
N ILE A 114 -17.77 4.89 2.34
CA ILE A 114 -17.00 3.75 1.86
C ILE A 114 -16.76 2.77 3.02
N ASP A 115 -17.59 1.75 3.11
CA ASP A 115 -17.46 0.66 4.09
C ASP A 115 -16.55 -0.49 3.62
N ARG A 116 -16.29 -0.59 2.30
CA ARG A 116 -15.36 -1.56 1.69
C ARG A 116 -14.15 -0.83 1.14
N HIS A 117 -13.08 -0.75 1.94
CA HIS A 117 -11.80 -0.18 1.53
C HIS A 117 -10.65 -1.08 1.95
N CYS A 118 -9.79 -1.38 0.98
CA CYS A 118 -8.50 -1.98 1.22
C CYS A 118 -7.43 -1.20 0.48
N GLY A 119 -6.24 -1.15 1.05
CA GLY A 119 -5.09 -0.55 0.40
C GLY A 119 -3.81 -1.17 0.91
N TYR A 120 -2.70 -0.63 0.45
CA TYR A 120 -1.42 -0.88 1.08
C TYR A 120 -0.52 0.34 0.91
N ILE A 121 0.48 0.40 1.77
CA ILE A 121 1.52 1.42 1.76
C ILE A 121 2.87 0.72 1.78
N VAL A 122 3.79 1.19 0.95
CA VAL A 122 5.19 0.76 0.94
C VAL A 122 6.02 1.93 1.42
N LEU A 123 6.72 1.71 2.53
CA LEU A 123 7.72 2.63 3.05
C LEU A 123 9.11 2.20 2.60
N TYR A 124 9.97 3.19 2.42
CA TYR A 124 11.38 3.02 2.13
C TYR A 124 12.25 3.83 3.10
N GLN A 125 13.30 3.21 3.63
CA GLN A 125 14.36 3.87 4.40
C GLN A 125 15.72 3.57 3.76
N ARG A 126 16.53 4.61 3.57
CA ARG A 126 17.86 4.51 2.96
C ARG A 126 18.79 3.62 3.81
N PRO A 127 19.84 3.00 3.24
CA PRO A 127 20.78 2.17 3.98
C PRO A 127 21.51 2.90 5.11
N SER A 128 21.68 4.21 4.97
CA SER A 128 22.26 5.10 5.99
C SER A 128 21.30 5.40 7.16
N GLY A 129 20.08 4.86 7.15
CA GLY A 129 19.02 5.16 8.11
C GLY A 129 18.25 6.45 7.77
N GLY A 130 17.65 7.06 8.79
CA GLY A 130 16.82 8.26 8.67
C GLY A 130 15.32 7.96 8.70
N ALA A 131 14.49 8.94 8.32
CA ALA A 131 13.04 8.75 8.30
C ALA A 131 12.61 7.78 7.18
N PHE A 132 11.49 7.09 7.39
CA PHE A 132 10.79 6.41 6.32
C PHE A 132 10.11 7.41 5.40
N HIS A 133 10.19 7.14 4.09
CA HIS A 133 9.46 7.84 3.06
C HIS A 133 8.40 6.93 2.45
N VAL A 134 7.29 7.50 1.97
CA VAL A 134 6.25 6.75 1.26
C VAL A 134 6.69 6.56 -0.18
N MET A 135 6.98 5.32 -0.55
CA MET A 135 7.37 4.97 -1.93
C MET A 135 6.16 4.61 -2.79
N ARG A 136 5.13 4.01 -2.18
CA ARG A 136 3.90 3.64 -2.87
C ARG A 136 2.75 3.65 -1.88
N ALA A 137 1.59 4.12 -2.31
CA ALA A 137 0.35 3.97 -1.57
C ALA A 137 -0.76 3.72 -2.58
N GLU A 138 -1.58 2.69 -2.32
CA GLU A 138 -2.71 2.34 -3.19
C GLU A 138 -3.98 2.15 -2.39
N SER A 139 -5.11 2.43 -3.06
CA SER A 139 -6.44 2.48 -2.48
C SER A 139 -7.42 1.80 -3.43
N ASN A 140 -8.07 0.74 -2.97
CA ASN A 140 -9.08 -0.02 -3.67
C ASN A 140 -10.37 0.00 -2.84
N PHE A 141 -11.49 0.36 -3.45
CA PHE A 141 -12.75 0.46 -2.72
C PHE A 141 -13.98 0.28 -3.59
N ILE A 142 -15.09 -0.05 -2.94
CA ILE A 142 -16.44 0.08 -3.49
C ILE A 142 -17.18 1.04 -2.56
N ASP A 143 -17.64 2.17 -3.09
CA ASP A 143 -18.43 3.12 -2.30
C ASP A 143 -19.83 2.57 -1.98
N ASN A 144 -20.44 3.08 -0.91
CA ASN A 144 -21.71 2.56 -0.38
C ASN A 144 -22.86 2.67 -1.39
N ALA A 145 -22.85 3.70 -2.26
CA ALA A 145 -23.88 3.87 -3.27
C ALA A 145 -23.73 2.83 -4.40
N THR A 146 -22.51 2.58 -4.84
CA THR A 146 -22.18 1.53 -5.81
C THR A 146 -22.49 0.15 -5.24
N ALA A 147 -22.12 -0.12 -3.98
CA ALA A 147 -22.43 -1.37 -3.29
C ALA A 147 -23.94 -1.62 -3.25
N LYS A 148 -24.72 -0.62 -2.78
CA LYS A 148 -26.18 -0.70 -2.74
C LYS A 148 -26.78 -0.94 -4.12
N LYS A 149 -26.27 -0.26 -5.16
CA LYS A 149 -26.72 -0.46 -6.54
C LYS A 149 -26.50 -1.89 -7.01
N ILE A 150 -25.33 -2.49 -6.73
CA ILE A 150 -25.05 -3.89 -7.08
C ILE A 150 -26.02 -4.82 -6.36
N GLU A 151 -26.20 -4.66 -5.04
CA GLU A 151 -27.12 -5.48 -4.26
C GLU A 151 -28.56 -5.40 -4.77
N THR A 152 -29.04 -4.20 -5.11
CA THR A 152 -30.43 -4.01 -5.55
C THR A 152 -30.69 -4.42 -7.00
N THR A 153 -29.69 -4.30 -7.89
CA THR A 153 -29.87 -4.58 -9.32
C THR A 153 -29.43 -5.99 -9.71
N ARG A 154 -28.60 -6.62 -8.88
CA ARG A 154 -28.09 -7.97 -9.09
C ARG A 154 -28.36 -8.79 -7.82
N SER A 155 -27.37 -8.92 -6.94
CA SER A 155 -27.51 -9.65 -5.68
C SER A 155 -26.41 -9.28 -4.69
N LYS A 156 -26.59 -9.64 -3.42
CA LYS A 156 -25.53 -9.59 -2.41
C LYS A 156 -24.33 -10.46 -2.80
N PHE A 157 -24.58 -11.63 -3.38
CA PHE A 157 -23.54 -12.52 -3.86
C PHE A 157 -22.64 -11.86 -4.93
N ASP A 158 -23.24 -11.07 -5.84
CA ASP A 158 -22.47 -10.34 -6.85
C ASP A 158 -21.63 -9.21 -6.25
N LEU A 159 -22.12 -8.54 -5.20
CA LEU A 159 -21.33 -7.57 -4.46
C LEU A 159 -20.15 -8.25 -3.75
N ASP A 160 -20.39 -9.36 -3.06
CA ASP A 160 -19.35 -10.11 -2.35
C ASP A 160 -18.28 -10.63 -3.31
N LYS A 161 -18.69 -11.08 -4.50
CA LYS A 161 -17.78 -11.48 -5.59
C LYS A 161 -16.96 -10.29 -6.10
N ALA A 162 -17.60 -9.16 -6.40
CA ALA A 162 -16.92 -7.96 -6.87
C ALA A 162 -15.90 -7.45 -5.84
N TRP A 163 -16.27 -7.46 -4.57
CA TRP A 163 -15.36 -7.09 -3.49
C TRP A 163 -14.20 -8.07 -3.36
N THR A 164 -14.46 -9.38 -3.39
CA THR A 164 -13.42 -10.42 -3.35
C THR A 164 -12.42 -10.30 -4.50
N GLU A 165 -12.90 -9.92 -5.70
CA GLU A 165 -12.03 -9.71 -6.85
C GLU A 165 -11.18 -8.45 -6.70
N LEU A 166 -11.80 -7.34 -6.30
CA LEU A 166 -11.12 -6.06 -6.10
C LEU A 166 -10.08 -6.13 -4.97
N SER A 167 -10.42 -6.80 -3.86
CA SER A 167 -9.55 -6.89 -2.69
C SER A 167 -8.29 -7.72 -2.92
N ARG A 168 -8.19 -8.47 -4.02
CA ARG A 168 -6.95 -9.16 -4.43
C ARG A 168 -5.82 -8.20 -4.77
N ASN A 169 -6.13 -6.95 -5.06
CA ASN A 169 -5.13 -5.90 -5.25
C ASN A 169 -4.46 -5.48 -3.93
N CYS A 170 -4.91 -6.02 -2.78
CA CYS A 170 -4.37 -5.79 -1.44
C CYS A 170 -3.74 -7.10 -0.93
N PRO A 171 -2.42 -7.32 -1.15
CA PRO A 171 -1.78 -8.63 -1.09
C PRO A 171 -1.99 -9.44 0.19
N ASN A 172 -2.11 -8.80 1.37
CA ASN A 172 -2.40 -9.50 2.63
C ASN A 172 -3.74 -9.07 3.26
N PHE A 173 -4.68 -8.54 2.47
CA PHE A 173 -6.02 -8.26 2.99
C PHE A 173 -6.76 -9.57 3.28
N PRO A 174 -7.19 -9.81 4.54
CA PRO A 174 -7.79 -11.08 4.91
C PRO A 174 -9.20 -11.18 4.30
N SER A 175 -9.54 -12.36 3.79
CA SER A 175 -10.88 -12.66 3.28
C SER A 175 -11.97 -12.51 4.35
N THR A 176 -11.60 -12.56 5.62
CA THR A 176 -12.49 -12.36 6.77
C THR A 176 -12.68 -10.89 7.16
N ALA A 177 -11.94 -9.95 6.57
CA ALA A 177 -12.18 -8.51 6.73
C ALA A 177 -13.28 -7.98 5.78
N ASN A 178 -14.09 -8.88 5.21
CA ASN A 178 -15.32 -8.47 4.54
C ASN A 178 -16.22 -7.72 5.53
N PRO A 179 -16.76 -6.56 5.12
CA PRO A 179 -17.67 -5.77 5.96
C PRO A 179 -19.02 -6.47 6.18
#